data_AF-A0A087CDV1-F1
#
_entry.id   AF-A0A087CDV1-F1
#
_cell.length_a   1.000
_cell.length_b   1.000
_cell.length_c   1.000
_cell.angle_alpha   90.00
_cell.angle_beta   90.00
_cell.angle_gamma   90.00
#
_symmetry.space_group_name_H-M   'P 1'
#
loop_
_entity.id
_entity.type
_entity.pdbx_description
1 polymer ?
#
loop_
_entity_poly.entity_id
_entity_poly.type
_entity_poly.pdbx_seq_one_letter_code
_entity_poly.pdbx_strand_id
1 'polypeptide(L)'
;MMITTCGCTGWKARYLRRLCCALLMMVSMGSVLSACSPEGAAVGDTQSLENTVEHDGIDRNDIRLALVGASAADDQRGARLLAALDEENIHTVYASAQEVRNGQALAIQGAVDSRVSAIVLVGDGVSGKDDSALSQSLEQARRAGIPVVLVGDAAITLNGELYAAQLLPSGSRGCPAANAQEDSVAQVLSMVIDDRPHEKRICVNV
;
A
#
# COMPACT_ATOMS: atom_id res chain seq x y z
N MET A 1 79.21 10.76 -18.05
CA MET A 1 78.46 9.60 -18.56
C MET A 1 77.13 9.58 -17.82
N MET A 2 76.07 10.03 -18.49
CA MET A 2 74.68 10.01 -18.00
C MET A 2 74.15 8.59 -18.04
N ILE A 3 73.48 8.11 -16.97
CA ILE A 3 72.38 7.15 -17.10
C ILE A 3 71.27 7.51 -16.11
N THR A 4 70.12 7.80 -16.69
CA THR A 4 68.81 8.11 -16.12
C THR A 4 68.01 6.81 -16.00
N THR A 5 67.34 6.52 -14.87
CA THR A 5 66.13 5.67 -14.80
C THR A 5 65.30 6.08 -13.56
N CYS A 6 64.19 6.81 -13.73
CA CYS A 6 62.79 6.31 -13.84
C CYS A 6 62.32 5.64 -12.51
N GLY A 7 61.38 6.15 -11.71
CA GLY A 7 60.17 6.92 -12.04
C GLY A 7 58.89 6.06 -11.99
N CYS A 8 58.70 5.16 -11.01
CA CYS A 8 57.55 4.21 -11.02
C CYS A 8 56.77 4.00 -9.70
N THR A 9 56.97 4.76 -8.62
CA THR A 9 56.28 4.50 -7.34
C THR A 9 55.03 5.36 -7.06
N GLY A 10 54.75 6.40 -7.87
CA GLY A 10 53.66 7.34 -7.61
C GLY A 10 52.27 6.97 -8.16
N TRP A 11 52.17 6.01 -9.09
CA TRP A 11 50.93 5.78 -9.86
C TRP A 11 49.92 4.87 -9.13
N LYS A 12 50.38 3.83 -8.44
CA LYS A 12 49.51 2.85 -7.76
C LYS A 12 48.74 3.45 -6.57
N ALA A 13 49.39 4.32 -5.80
CA ALA A 13 48.76 4.98 -4.64
C ALA A 13 47.67 5.99 -5.04
N ARG A 14 47.81 6.67 -6.19
CA ARG A 14 46.81 7.61 -6.70
C ARG A 14 45.59 6.89 -7.29
N TYR A 15 45.77 5.71 -7.86
CA TYR A 15 44.67 4.89 -8.38
C TYR A 15 43.83 4.26 -7.27
N LEU A 16 44.48 3.73 -6.23
CA LEU A 16 43.78 3.12 -5.08
C LEU A 16 42.95 4.15 -4.29
N ARG A 17 43.46 5.38 -4.13
CA ARG A 17 42.72 6.46 -3.47
C ARG A 17 41.52 6.96 -4.28
N ARG A 18 41.61 6.96 -5.62
CA ARG A 18 40.49 7.31 -6.52
C ARG A 18 39.40 6.23 -6.53
N LEU A 19 39.77 4.96 -6.49
CA LEU A 19 38.84 3.83 -6.38
C LEU A 19 38.06 3.82 -5.06
N CYS A 20 38.72 4.07 -3.92
CA CYS A 20 38.03 4.18 -2.63
C CYS A 20 37.08 5.39 -2.55
N CYS A 21 37.45 6.55 -3.09
CA CYS A 21 36.56 7.72 -3.12
C CYS A 21 35.34 7.51 -4.04
N ALA A 22 35.51 6.79 -5.16
CA ALA A 22 34.40 6.48 -6.06
C ALA A 22 33.41 5.49 -5.44
N LEU A 23 33.89 4.47 -4.72
CA LEU A 23 33.05 3.53 -3.98
C LEU A 23 32.31 4.20 -2.81
N LEU A 24 32.94 5.16 -2.12
CA LEU A 24 32.29 5.92 -1.04
C LEU A 24 31.19 6.88 -1.55
N MET A 25 31.35 7.50 -2.73
CA MET A 25 30.29 8.31 -3.35
C MET A 25 29.10 7.47 -3.81
N MET A 26 29.35 6.28 -4.37
CA MET A 26 28.28 5.39 -4.86
C MET A 26 27.41 4.83 -3.72
N VAL A 27 27.97 4.66 -2.51
CA VAL A 27 27.22 4.25 -1.31
C VAL A 27 26.39 5.39 -0.72
N SER A 28 26.85 6.65 -0.83
CA SER A 28 26.12 7.81 -0.30
C SER A 28 24.86 8.22 -1.10
N MET A 29 24.74 7.80 -2.36
CA MET A 29 23.56 8.10 -3.20
C MET A 29 22.40 7.13 -2.99
N GLY A 30 22.57 6.05 -2.21
CA GLY A 30 21.52 5.06 -1.94
C GLY A 30 20.50 5.47 -0.87
N SER A 31 20.71 6.60 -0.18
CA SER A 31 19.95 6.96 1.03
C SER A 31 18.77 7.91 0.81
N VAL A 32 18.47 8.31 -0.44
CA VAL A 32 17.34 9.20 -0.76
C VAL A 32 16.10 8.46 -1.27
N LEU A 33 15.92 7.20 -0.86
CA LEU A 33 14.58 6.62 -0.80
C LEU A 33 13.85 7.34 0.35
N SER A 34 13.35 8.54 0.07
CA SER A 34 12.23 9.09 0.82
C SER A 34 11.16 8.01 0.75
N ALA A 35 10.94 7.32 1.87
CA ALA A 35 9.79 6.45 1.97
C ALA A 35 8.59 7.36 1.75
N CYS A 36 7.73 7.03 0.78
CA CYS A 36 6.47 7.75 0.55
C CYS A 36 5.44 7.48 1.66
N SER A 37 5.89 6.89 2.78
CA SER A 37 5.05 6.52 3.91
C SER A 37 5.13 7.55 5.03
N PRO A 38 3.99 7.99 5.58
CA PRO A 38 3.96 8.85 6.76
C PRO A 38 4.49 8.11 8.00
N GLU A 39 5.13 8.86 8.91
CA GLU A 39 5.59 8.34 10.20
C GLU A 39 4.39 8.23 11.16
N GLY A 40 4.24 7.08 11.83
CA GLY A 40 3.21 6.88 12.85
C GLY A 40 1.78 6.69 12.32
N ALA A 41 1.56 6.71 11.01
CA ALA A 41 0.25 6.60 10.38
C ALA A 41 0.28 5.69 9.14
N ALA A 42 -0.92 5.28 8.69
CA ALA A 42 -1.08 4.61 7.41
C ALA A 42 -1.10 5.62 6.27
N VAL A 43 -0.71 5.18 5.07
CA VAL A 43 -0.92 5.98 3.85
C VAL A 43 -2.44 6.15 3.65
N GLY A 44 -2.90 7.37 3.43
CA GLY A 44 -4.33 7.69 3.31
C GLY A 44 -5.07 7.69 4.65
N ASP A 45 -4.37 7.84 5.78
CA ASP A 45 -4.96 8.12 7.11
C ASP A 45 -4.07 9.08 7.89
N THR A 46 -3.70 10.22 7.27
CA THR A 46 -2.83 11.23 7.89
C THR A 46 -3.54 12.53 8.28
N GLN A 47 -4.81 12.70 7.96
CA GLN A 47 -5.67 13.85 8.27
C GLN A 47 -5.63 14.36 9.73
N SER A 48 -5.26 13.49 10.68
CA SER A 48 -5.20 13.82 12.11
C SER A 48 -3.82 14.32 12.57
N LEU A 49 -2.81 14.28 11.69
CA LEU A 49 -1.47 14.80 11.96
C LEU A 49 -1.41 16.32 11.73
N GLU A 50 -0.66 17.05 12.55
CA GLU A 50 -0.62 18.52 12.59
C GLU A 50 -0.09 19.20 11.30
N ASN A 51 0.32 18.44 10.28
CA ASN A 51 1.00 18.96 9.08
C ASN A 51 0.48 18.37 7.76
N THR A 52 -0.78 17.92 7.74
CA THR A 52 -1.35 17.23 6.58
C THR A 52 -1.73 18.20 5.47
N VAL A 53 -1.19 17.94 4.29
CA VAL A 53 -1.51 18.65 3.06
C VAL A 53 -2.56 17.82 2.34
N GLU A 54 -3.79 18.33 2.25
CA GLU A 54 -4.82 17.73 1.42
C GLU A 54 -4.31 17.68 -0.03
N HIS A 55 -4.31 16.49 -0.62
CA HIS A 55 -3.91 16.32 -2.02
C HIS A 55 -5.05 16.79 -2.94
N ASP A 56 -4.72 17.50 -4.02
CA ASP A 56 -5.71 17.75 -5.08
C ASP A 56 -6.18 16.39 -5.60
N GLY A 57 -7.48 16.15 -5.50
CA GLY A 57 -8.03 14.81 -5.61
C GLY A 57 -7.83 14.22 -7.00
N ILE A 58 -7.68 12.90 -7.06
CA ILE A 58 -7.56 12.19 -8.34
C ILE A 58 -8.95 12.12 -8.99
N ASP A 59 -9.04 12.37 -10.31
CA ASP A 59 -10.29 12.14 -11.03
C ASP A 59 -10.67 10.66 -10.95
N ARG A 60 -11.96 10.36 -10.75
CA ARG A 60 -12.43 8.97 -10.60
C ARG A 60 -12.02 8.06 -11.75
N ASN A 61 -11.88 8.60 -12.98
CA ASN A 61 -11.45 7.82 -14.15
C ASN A 61 -9.96 7.44 -14.13
N ASP A 62 -9.15 8.17 -13.35
CA ASP A 62 -7.72 7.91 -13.19
C ASP A 62 -7.43 7.00 -11.97
N ILE A 63 -8.44 6.73 -11.14
CA ILE A 63 -8.34 5.78 -10.03
C ILE A 63 -8.20 4.36 -10.57
N ARG A 64 -7.09 3.71 -10.24
CA ARG A 64 -6.85 2.29 -10.50
C ARG A 64 -6.79 1.54 -9.19
N LEU A 65 -7.69 0.60 -8.98
CA LEU A 65 -7.73 -0.21 -7.77
C LEU A 65 -7.21 -1.61 -8.02
N ALA A 66 -6.52 -2.19 -7.03
CA ALA A 66 -6.37 -3.63 -6.93
C ALA A 66 -7.34 -4.16 -5.87
N LEU A 67 -8.27 -5.01 -6.28
CA LEU A 67 -9.16 -5.72 -5.37
C LEU A 67 -8.61 -7.13 -5.13
N VAL A 68 -8.14 -7.37 -3.92
CA VAL A 68 -7.61 -8.65 -3.47
C VAL A 68 -8.70 -9.41 -2.71
N GLY A 69 -9.13 -10.53 -3.27
CA GLY A 69 -10.14 -11.38 -2.67
C GLY A 69 -9.68 -12.05 -1.37
N ALA A 70 -10.64 -12.58 -0.62
CA ALA A 70 -10.35 -13.36 0.57
C ALA A 70 -9.64 -14.69 0.22
N SER A 71 -8.87 -15.20 1.18
CA SER A 71 -8.23 -16.52 1.09
C SER A 71 -9.22 -17.67 1.36
N ALA A 72 -10.32 -17.38 2.07
CA ALA A 72 -11.35 -18.35 2.39
C ALA A 72 -12.15 -18.77 1.14
N ALA A 73 -12.46 -20.06 1.05
CA ALA A 73 -13.26 -20.62 -0.03
C ALA A 73 -14.68 -20.03 -0.03
N ASP A 74 -15.26 -19.87 -1.23
CA ASP A 74 -16.63 -19.42 -1.48
C ASP A 74 -16.98 -18.00 -1.02
N ASP A 75 -16.01 -17.17 -0.65
CA ASP A 75 -16.27 -15.77 -0.34
C ASP A 75 -16.61 -14.96 -1.61
N GLN A 76 -17.89 -14.56 -1.72
CA GLN A 76 -18.42 -13.78 -2.83
C GLN A 76 -18.31 -12.26 -2.62
N ARG A 77 -17.81 -11.77 -1.47
CA ARG A 77 -17.70 -10.33 -1.20
C ARG A 77 -16.81 -9.61 -2.20
N GLY A 78 -15.71 -10.23 -2.60
CA GLY A 78 -14.83 -9.69 -3.65
C GLY A 78 -15.56 -9.48 -4.97
N ALA A 79 -16.37 -10.45 -5.40
CA ALA A 79 -17.14 -10.32 -6.64
C ALA A 79 -18.24 -9.26 -6.56
N ARG A 80 -18.95 -9.16 -5.42
CA ARG A 80 -19.96 -8.11 -5.20
C ARG A 80 -19.35 -6.72 -5.19
N LEU A 81 -18.23 -6.57 -4.50
CA LEU A 81 -17.52 -5.31 -4.45
C LEU A 81 -16.96 -4.90 -5.82
N LEU A 82 -16.48 -5.85 -6.61
CA LEU A 82 -16.07 -5.59 -7.99
C LEU A 82 -17.23 -5.04 -8.82
N ALA A 83 -18.43 -5.63 -8.69
CA ALA A 83 -19.62 -5.17 -9.40
C ALA A 83 -20.02 -3.75 -8.95
N ALA A 84 -20.03 -3.47 -7.65
CA ALA A 84 -20.34 -2.14 -7.13
C ALA A 84 -19.34 -1.06 -7.62
N LEU A 85 -18.05 -1.40 -7.73
CA LEU A 85 -17.02 -0.49 -8.26
C LEU A 85 -17.16 -0.28 -9.76
N ASP A 86 -17.54 -1.31 -10.52
CA ASP A 86 -17.78 -1.22 -11.97
C ASP A 86 -19.00 -0.33 -12.30
N GLU A 87 -20.08 -0.43 -11.50
CA GLU A 87 -21.26 0.44 -11.61
C GLU A 87 -20.92 1.92 -11.40
N GLU A 88 -19.94 2.21 -10.55
CA GLU A 88 -19.42 3.58 -10.31
C GLU A 88 -18.28 3.97 -11.28
N ASN A 89 -18.01 3.18 -12.32
CA ASN A 89 -16.97 3.39 -13.33
C ASN A 89 -15.53 3.47 -12.76
N ILE A 90 -15.26 2.76 -11.67
CA ILE A 90 -13.91 2.71 -11.07
C ILE A 90 -13.12 1.53 -11.64
N HIS A 91 -11.99 1.83 -12.30
CA HIS A 91 -11.13 0.81 -12.89
C HIS A 91 -10.49 -0.07 -11.81
N THR A 92 -10.93 -1.33 -11.73
CA THR A 92 -10.52 -2.27 -10.68
C THR A 92 -9.97 -3.55 -11.29
N VAL A 93 -8.76 -3.94 -10.89
CA VAL A 93 -8.18 -5.26 -11.20
C VAL A 93 -8.48 -6.20 -10.05
N TYR A 94 -9.18 -7.29 -10.33
CA TYR A 94 -9.50 -8.32 -9.33
C TYR A 94 -8.46 -9.44 -9.31
N ALA A 95 -7.96 -9.77 -8.12
CA ALA A 95 -7.08 -10.90 -7.88
C ALA A 95 -7.69 -11.82 -6.80
N SER A 96 -8.07 -13.03 -7.19
CA SER A 96 -8.49 -14.06 -6.23
C SER A 96 -7.29 -14.62 -5.50
N ALA A 97 -7.39 -14.75 -4.17
CA ALA A 97 -6.39 -15.39 -3.33
C ALA A 97 -6.79 -16.81 -2.89
N GLN A 98 -7.97 -17.28 -3.30
CA GLN A 98 -8.52 -18.57 -2.88
C GLN A 98 -7.63 -19.71 -3.34
N GLU A 99 -7.41 -20.68 -2.45
CA GLU A 99 -6.62 -21.90 -2.70
C GLU A 99 -5.16 -21.67 -3.15
N VAL A 100 -4.68 -20.42 -3.10
CA VAL A 100 -3.29 -20.06 -3.41
C VAL A 100 -2.56 -19.78 -2.10
N ARG A 101 -1.49 -20.54 -1.85
CA ARG A 101 -0.62 -20.28 -0.69
C ARG A 101 -0.05 -18.86 -0.78
N ASN A 102 -0.31 -18.05 0.24
CA ASN A 102 0.06 -16.62 0.29
C ASN A 102 -0.54 -15.80 -0.87
N GLY A 103 -1.70 -16.21 -1.40
CA GLY A 103 -2.33 -15.56 -2.56
C GLY A 103 -2.56 -14.07 -2.37
N GLN A 104 -2.99 -13.64 -1.17
CA GLN A 104 -3.19 -12.23 -0.86
C GLN A 104 -1.87 -11.44 -0.90
N ALA A 105 -0.80 -11.98 -0.30
CA ALA A 105 0.51 -11.33 -0.31
C ALA A 105 1.06 -11.17 -1.73
N LEU A 106 0.88 -12.19 -2.58
CA LEU A 106 1.30 -12.14 -3.99
C LEU A 106 0.47 -11.13 -4.80
N ALA A 107 -0.85 -11.07 -4.56
CA ALA A 107 -1.73 -10.11 -5.21
C ALA A 107 -1.38 -8.66 -4.81
N ILE A 108 -1.07 -8.43 -3.53
CA ILE A 108 -0.60 -7.12 -3.03
C ILE A 108 0.72 -6.75 -3.72
N GLN A 109 1.68 -7.68 -3.83
CA GLN A 109 2.94 -7.41 -4.56
C GLN A 109 2.68 -7.03 -6.02
N GLY A 110 1.83 -7.77 -6.73
CA GLY A 110 1.46 -7.44 -8.10
C GLY A 110 0.77 -6.07 -8.23
N ALA A 111 -0.02 -5.68 -7.23
CA ALA A 111 -0.64 -4.35 -7.16
C ALA A 111 0.40 -3.23 -6.97
N VAL A 112 1.38 -3.46 -6.10
CA VAL A 112 2.51 -2.53 -5.90
C VAL A 112 3.30 -2.35 -7.19
N ASP A 113 3.64 -3.45 -7.88
CA ASP A 113 4.36 -3.43 -9.15
C ASP A 113 3.58 -2.70 -10.25
N SER A 114 2.25 -2.78 -10.20
CA SER A 114 1.34 -2.14 -11.16
C SER A 114 1.05 -0.66 -10.84
N ARG A 115 1.52 -0.14 -9.70
CA ARG A 115 1.33 1.25 -9.26
C ARG A 115 -0.15 1.67 -9.23
N VAL A 116 -0.96 0.87 -8.53
CA VAL A 116 -2.37 1.20 -8.29
C VAL A 116 -2.52 2.40 -7.36
N SER A 117 -3.66 3.09 -7.44
CA SER A 117 -4.03 4.21 -6.57
C SER A 117 -4.37 3.76 -5.15
N ALA A 118 -4.96 2.57 -5.00
CA ALA A 118 -5.22 1.95 -3.71
C ALA A 118 -5.36 0.42 -3.83
N ILE A 119 -5.16 -0.27 -2.71
CA ILE A 119 -5.40 -1.70 -2.58
C ILE A 119 -6.61 -1.92 -1.68
N VAL A 120 -7.57 -2.70 -2.16
CA VAL A 120 -8.74 -3.13 -1.40
C VAL A 120 -8.56 -4.60 -1.06
N LEU A 121 -8.41 -4.93 0.23
CA LEU A 121 -8.18 -6.28 0.71
C LEU A 121 -9.44 -6.80 1.41
N VAL A 122 -10.05 -7.82 0.82
CA VAL A 122 -11.19 -8.52 1.41
C VAL A 122 -10.69 -9.59 2.36
N GLY A 123 -11.22 -9.64 3.58
CA GLY A 123 -10.82 -10.66 4.56
C GLY A 123 -11.89 -10.96 5.60
N ASP A 124 -11.92 -12.21 6.02
CA ASP A 124 -12.69 -12.76 7.14
C ASP A 124 -11.88 -12.82 8.45
N GLY A 125 -10.73 -12.16 8.48
CA GLY A 125 -9.82 -12.05 9.61
C GLY A 125 -8.42 -11.76 9.09
N VAL A 126 -8.03 -10.48 9.07
CA VAL A 126 -6.71 -10.09 8.58
C VAL A 126 -5.73 -10.06 9.75
N SER A 127 -4.88 -11.08 9.86
CA SER A 127 -3.88 -11.21 10.92
C SER A 127 -2.47 -11.03 10.37
N GLY A 128 -1.79 -9.96 10.81
CA GLY A 128 -0.37 -9.77 10.49
C GLY A 128 0.57 -10.59 11.36
N LYS A 129 0.10 -11.05 12.53
CA LYS A 129 0.92 -11.80 13.49
C LYS A 129 1.20 -13.21 13.03
N ASP A 130 0.22 -13.82 12.35
CA ASP A 130 0.29 -15.21 11.91
C ASP A 130 0.71 -15.33 10.44
N ASP A 131 0.56 -14.25 9.64
CA ASP A 131 0.95 -14.20 8.24
C ASP A 131 2.06 -13.15 7.98
N SER A 132 3.30 -13.63 8.09
CA SER A 132 4.49 -12.80 7.82
C SER A 132 4.60 -12.34 6.36
N ALA A 133 4.08 -13.13 5.41
CA ALA A 133 4.15 -12.78 3.98
C ALA A 133 3.18 -11.64 3.68
N LEU A 134 1.97 -11.71 4.24
CA LEU A 134 0.96 -10.65 4.15
C LEU A 134 1.49 -9.35 4.77
N SER A 135 1.99 -9.40 6.00
CA SER A 135 2.56 -8.21 6.67
C SER A 135 3.69 -7.57 5.86
N GLN A 136 4.61 -8.37 5.29
CA GLN A 136 5.68 -7.87 4.44
C GLN A 136 5.16 -7.21 3.16
N SER A 137 4.13 -7.78 2.54
CA SER A 137 3.53 -7.19 1.33
C SER A 137 2.79 -5.87 1.63
N LEU A 138 2.12 -5.76 2.78
CA LEU A 138 1.48 -4.53 3.23
C LEU A 138 2.51 -3.44 3.57
N GLU A 139 3.62 -3.82 4.20
CA GLU A 139 4.78 -2.93 4.41
C GLU A 139 5.34 -2.40 3.09
N GLN A 140 5.41 -3.23 2.05
CA GLN A 140 5.83 -2.80 0.72
C GLN A 140 4.83 -1.81 0.10
N ALA A 141 3.53 -2.07 0.21
CA ALA A 141 2.48 -1.15 -0.24
C ALA A 141 2.58 0.21 0.47
N ARG A 142 2.74 0.21 1.80
CA ARG A 142 2.98 1.41 2.60
C ARG A 142 4.20 2.19 2.11
N ARG A 143 5.35 1.52 1.91
CA ARG A 143 6.59 2.16 1.42
C ARG A 143 6.44 2.74 0.02
N ALA A 144 5.60 2.12 -0.82
CA ALA A 144 5.26 2.61 -2.15
C ALA A 144 4.28 3.79 -2.13
N GLY A 145 3.77 4.19 -0.96
CA GLY A 145 2.78 5.26 -0.86
C GLY A 145 1.40 4.82 -1.35
N ILE A 146 1.08 3.54 -1.28
CA ILE A 146 -0.22 3.00 -1.73
C ILE A 146 -1.10 2.75 -0.50
N PRO A 147 -2.24 3.43 -0.35
CA PRO A 147 -3.17 3.21 0.75
C PRO A 147 -3.81 1.81 0.62
N VAL A 148 -4.02 1.17 1.77
CA VAL A 148 -4.69 -0.13 1.86
C VAL A 148 -5.99 0.03 2.63
N VAL A 149 -7.10 -0.44 2.04
CA VAL A 149 -8.42 -0.45 2.65
C VAL A 149 -8.85 -1.90 2.87
N LEU A 150 -9.30 -2.20 4.08
CA LEU A 150 -9.76 -3.53 4.45
C LEU A 150 -11.27 -3.62 4.29
N VAL A 151 -11.79 -4.75 3.84
CA VAL A 151 -13.24 -4.99 3.75
C VAL A 151 -13.61 -6.25 4.52
N GLY A 152 -14.51 -6.11 5.48
CA GLY A 152 -14.99 -7.19 6.33
C GLY A 152 -15.19 -6.74 7.78
N ASP A 153 -15.96 -7.53 8.54
CA ASP A 153 -16.36 -7.22 9.93
C ASP A 153 -15.56 -8.01 10.99
N ALA A 154 -14.59 -8.79 10.55
CA ALA A 154 -13.74 -9.59 11.42
C ALA A 154 -12.76 -8.74 12.22
N ALA A 155 -12.27 -9.32 13.32
CA ALA A 155 -11.22 -8.73 14.12
C ALA A 155 -9.91 -8.64 13.31
N ILE A 156 -9.28 -7.47 13.31
CA ILE A 156 -7.99 -7.22 12.67
C ILE A 156 -6.92 -7.20 13.75
N THR A 157 -5.79 -7.88 13.50
CA THR A 157 -4.62 -7.84 14.40
C THR A 157 -3.39 -7.21 13.73
N LEU A 158 -3.56 -6.64 12.53
CA LEU A 158 -2.56 -5.85 11.82
C LEU A 158 -2.14 -4.61 12.61
N ASN A 159 -0.92 -4.14 12.35
CA ASN A 159 -0.50 -2.81 12.76
C ASN A 159 -1.43 -1.76 12.11
N GLY A 160 -1.90 -0.78 12.89
CA GLY A 160 -2.79 0.30 12.43
C GLY A 160 -2.18 1.21 11.37
N GLU A 161 -0.87 1.16 11.18
CA GLU A 161 -0.16 1.88 10.13
C GLU A 161 -0.17 1.16 8.77
N LEU A 162 -0.67 -0.07 8.69
CA LEU A 162 -0.68 -0.87 7.44
C LEU A 162 -1.98 -0.76 6.65
N TYR A 163 -3.00 -0.09 7.20
CA TYR A 163 -4.28 0.12 6.55
C TYR A 163 -4.86 1.47 6.92
N ALA A 164 -5.43 2.15 5.94
CA ALA A 164 -6.07 3.45 6.09
C ALA A 164 -7.41 3.32 6.80
N ALA A 165 -8.29 2.47 6.28
CA ALA A 165 -9.65 2.29 6.78
C ALA A 165 -10.11 0.83 6.68
N GLN A 166 -11.12 0.49 7.49
CA GLN A 166 -11.87 -0.76 7.41
C GLN A 166 -13.32 -0.45 7.01
N LEU A 167 -13.76 -1.00 5.89
CA LEU A 167 -15.13 -0.93 5.43
C LEU A 167 -15.93 -2.10 6.00
N LEU A 168 -17.06 -1.76 6.61
CA LEU A 168 -17.99 -2.67 7.24
C LEU A 168 -19.24 -2.75 6.35
N PRO A 169 -19.54 -3.90 5.74
CA PRO A 169 -20.78 -4.09 4.99
C PRO A 169 -22.00 -3.77 5.85
N SER A 170 -23.03 -3.16 5.27
CA SER A 170 -24.30 -2.94 5.96
C SER A 170 -24.88 -4.24 6.55
N GLY A 171 -25.38 -4.15 7.78
CA GLY A 171 -25.95 -5.28 8.51
C GLY A 171 -24.92 -6.24 9.11
N SER A 172 -23.61 -5.93 9.01
CA SER A 172 -22.54 -6.70 9.64
C SER A 172 -22.31 -6.34 11.11
N ARG A 173 -21.42 -7.08 11.80
CA ARG A 173 -21.08 -6.76 13.20
C ARG A 173 -20.36 -5.41 13.29
N GLY A 174 -20.95 -4.49 14.05
CA GLY A 174 -20.43 -3.13 14.22
C GLY A 174 -20.92 -2.14 13.16
N CYS A 175 -21.75 -2.59 12.21
CA CYS A 175 -22.48 -1.74 11.28
C CYS A 175 -23.94 -2.24 11.18
N PRO A 176 -24.77 -2.02 12.22
CA PRO A 176 -26.17 -2.41 12.17
C PRO A 176 -26.86 -1.66 11.03
N ALA A 177 -27.70 -2.36 10.26
CA ALA A 177 -28.51 -1.77 9.19
C ALA A 177 -29.48 -0.75 9.81
N ALA A 178 -29.01 0.48 10.01
CA ALA A 178 -29.80 1.61 10.38
C ALA A 178 -30.12 2.39 9.11
N ASN A 179 -31.24 3.10 9.12
CA ASN A 179 -31.70 3.98 8.03
C ASN A 179 -30.78 5.21 7.80
N ALA A 180 -29.48 5.08 8.10
CA ALA A 180 -28.46 6.07 7.92
C ALA A 180 -27.96 6.02 6.48
N GLN A 181 -27.61 7.19 5.94
CA GLN A 181 -26.96 7.34 4.66
C GLN A 181 -25.66 6.54 4.68
N GLU A 182 -25.65 5.37 4.05
CA GLU A 182 -24.43 4.58 3.89
C GLU A 182 -23.59 5.19 2.78
N ASP A 183 -22.30 5.34 3.03
CA ASP A 183 -21.39 5.84 2.02
C ASP A 183 -21.19 4.77 0.93
N SER A 184 -21.08 5.21 -0.33
CA SER A 184 -20.68 4.32 -1.42
C SER A 184 -19.22 3.95 -1.25
N VAL A 185 -18.85 2.73 -1.66
CA VAL A 185 -17.45 2.29 -1.55
C VAL A 185 -16.53 3.18 -2.37
N ALA A 186 -16.94 3.63 -3.56
CA ALA A 186 -16.10 4.53 -4.37
C ALA A 186 -15.90 5.90 -3.70
N GLN A 187 -16.92 6.44 -3.02
CA GLN A 187 -16.78 7.68 -2.28
C GLN A 187 -15.74 7.55 -1.15
N VAL A 188 -15.82 6.47 -0.37
CA VAL A 188 -14.85 6.22 0.70
C VAL A 188 -13.45 6.02 0.16
N LEU A 189 -13.30 5.25 -0.92
CA LEU A 189 -12.00 5.04 -1.55
C LEU A 189 -11.41 6.34 -2.09
N SER A 190 -12.23 7.23 -2.67
CA SER A 190 -11.78 8.55 -3.08
C SER A 190 -11.29 9.36 -1.88
N MET A 191 -12.01 9.36 -0.76
CA MET A 191 -11.58 10.06 0.46
C MET A 191 -10.23 9.54 0.97
N VAL A 192 -10.04 8.22 1.00
CA VAL A 192 -8.78 7.59 1.44
C VAL A 192 -7.63 7.92 0.48
N ILE A 193 -7.86 7.84 -0.83
CA ILE A 193 -6.85 8.14 -1.87
C ILE A 193 -6.41 9.60 -1.78
N ASP A 194 -7.36 10.51 -1.56
CA ASP A 194 -7.11 11.95 -1.44
C ASP A 194 -6.61 12.35 -0.02
N ASP A 195 -6.49 11.38 0.90
CA ASP A 195 -6.19 11.59 2.32
C ASP A 195 -7.11 12.63 2.99
N ARG A 196 -8.37 12.66 2.57
CA ARG A 196 -9.41 13.53 3.13
C ARG A 196 -9.91 12.99 4.47
N PRO A 197 -10.44 13.84 5.36
CA PRO A 197 -10.90 13.38 6.66
C PRO A 197 -11.94 12.27 6.61
N HIS A 198 -11.61 11.11 7.19
CA HIS A 198 -12.52 9.98 7.33
C HIS A 198 -12.29 9.22 8.66
N GLU A 199 -13.24 8.36 9.03
CA GLU A 199 -13.09 7.46 10.18
C GLU A 199 -12.24 6.24 9.83
N LYS A 200 -11.65 5.58 10.83
CA LYS A 200 -10.89 4.33 10.65
C LYS A 200 -11.80 3.15 10.30
N ARG A 201 -13.07 3.20 10.67
CA ARG A 201 -14.08 2.15 10.47
C ARG A 201 -15.33 2.79 9.89
N ILE A 202 -15.74 2.40 8.69
CA ILE A 202 -16.81 3.07 7.94
C ILE A 202 -17.85 2.06 7.49
N CYS A 203 -19.13 2.40 7.69
CA CYS A 203 -20.26 1.63 7.19
C CYS A 203 -20.48 1.90 5.69
N VAL A 204 -20.57 0.84 4.89
CA VAL A 204 -20.75 0.97 3.43
C VAL A 204 -21.83 0.03 2.91
N ASN A 205 -22.47 0.46 1.82
CA ASN A 205 -23.37 -0.38 1.05
C ASN A 205 -22.57 -1.15 -0.03
N VAL A 206 -22.73 -2.48 -0.08
CA VAL A 206 -21.96 -3.42 -0.92
C VAL A 206 -22.79 -4.58 -1.44
#